data_AF-A0A933LIQ4-F1
#
_entry.id   AF-A0A933LIQ4-F1
#
_cell.length_a   1.000
_cell.length_b   1.000
_cell.length_c   1.000
_cell.angle_alpha   90.00
_cell.angle_beta   90.00
_cell.angle_gamma   90.00
#
_symmetry.space_group_name_H-M   'P 1'
#
loop_
_entity.id
_entity.type
_entity.pdbx_description
1 polymer ?
#
loop_
_entity_poly.entity_id
_entity_poly.type
_entity_poly.pdbx_seq_one_letter_code
_entity_poly.pdbx_strand_id
1 'polypeptide(L)'
;MPEDTFNARIAEARSRINQLPDEQRGPLMAILNETVQRHEEMKQNFARIHDALGEWQLMVKYLIFDREATIRERDELRRRLGNQGR
;
A
#
# COMPACT_ATOMS: atom_id res chain seq x y z
N MET A 1 0.29 -2.64 14.91
CA MET A 1 0.95 -2.11 16.12
C MET A 1 1.31 -0.66 15.83
N PRO A 2 0.97 0.30 16.70
CA PRO A 2 1.40 1.69 16.51
C PRO A 2 2.93 1.81 16.42
N GLU A 3 3.42 2.71 15.58
CA GLU A 3 4.86 2.95 15.36
C GLU A 3 5.58 3.25 16.68
N ASP A 4 4.96 4.07 17.54
CA ASP A 4 5.52 4.47 18.83
C ASP A 4 5.76 3.27 19.75
N THR A 5 4.81 2.33 19.79
CA THR A 5 4.98 1.09 20.55
C THR A 5 6.09 0.21 19.98
N PHE A 6 6.27 0.17 18.65
CA PHE A 6 7.35 -0.62 18.05
C PHE A 6 8.72 -0.02 18.44
N ASN A 7 8.86 1.29 18.27
CA ASN A 7 10.08 2.02 18.63
C ASN A 7 10.42 1.89 20.11
N ALA A 8 9.42 1.98 21.00
CA ALA A 8 9.61 1.76 22.43
C ALA A 8 10.16 0.37 22.74
N ARG A 9 9.61 -0.68 22.10
CA ARG A 9 10.10 -2.05 22.29
C ARG A 9 11.50 -2.29 21.74
N ILE A 10 11.84 -1.68 20.60
CA ILE A 10 13.20 -1.75 20.04
C ILE A 10 14.20 -1.05 20.96
N ALA A 11 13.84 0.12 21.50
CA ALA A 11 14.68 0.84 22.46
C ALA A 11 14.91 0.03 23.75
N GLU A 12 13.85 -0.57 24.29
CA GLU A 12 13.93 -1.46 25.45
C GLU A 12 14.81 -2.70 25.16
N ALA A 13 14.58 -3.37 24.03
CA ALA A 13 15.37 -4.54 23.63
C ALA A 13 16.86 -4.20 23.48
N ARG A 14 17.17 -3.06 22.85
CA ARG A 14 18.55 -2.56 22.72
C ARG A 14 19.20 -2.30 24.09
N SER A 15 18.46 -1.66 25.00
CA SER A 15 18.94 -1.42 26.37
C SER A 15 19.26 -2.73 27.09
N ARG A 16 18.40 -3.75 26.98
CA ARG A 16 18.62 -5.05 27.60
C ARG A 16 19.83 -5.76 27.00
N ILE A 17 20.01 -5.74 25.68
CA ILE A 17 21.16 -6.36 25.00
C ILE A 17 22.47 -5.70 25.47
N ASN A 18 22.51 -4.38 25.62
CA ASN A 18 23.70 -3.68 26.08
C ASN A 18 24.13 -4.03 27.52
N GLN A 19 23.23 -4.58 28.34
CA GLN A 19 23.53 -5.02 29.71
C GLN A 19 24.12 -6.46 29.76
N LEU A 20 24.11 -7.19 28.64
CA LEU A 20 24.65 -8.55 28.57
C LEU A 20 26.19 -8.55 28.49
N PRO A 21 26.86 -9.67 28.82
CA PRO A 21 28.29 -9.85 28.55
C PRO A 21 28.62 -9.72 27.05
N ASP A 22 29.81 -9.19 26.72
CA ASP A 22 30.23 -8.87 25.35
C ASP A 22 30.06 -10.04 24.36
N GLU A 23 30.36 -11.26 24.82
CA GLU A 23 30.28 -12.51 24.05
C GLU A 23 28.88 -12.78 23.48
N GLN A 24 27.82 -12.30 24.15
CA GLN A 24 26.43 -12.55 23.77
C GLN A 24 25.78 -11.36 23.05
N ARG A 25 26.42 -10.18 23.06
CA ARG A 25 25.83 -8.95 22.47
C ARG A 25 25.77 -9.00 20.95
N GLY A 26 26.84 -9.43 20.30
CA GLY A 26 26.99 -9.38 18.85
C GLY A 26 25.82 -10.06 18.09
N PRO A 27 25.54 -11.35 18.35
CA PRO A 27 24.46 -12.07 17.68
C PRO A 27 23.08 -11.46 17.93
N LEU A 28 22.78 -11.05 19.17
CA LEU A 28 21.48 -10.46 19.52
C LEU A 28 21.28 -9.07 18.90
N MET A 29 22.35 -8.26 18.86
CA MET A 29 22.31 -6.95 18.23
C MET A 29 22.12 -7.07 16.71
N ALA A 30 22.70 -8.09 16.07
CA ALA A 30 22.47 -8.38 14.66
C ALA A 30 21.00 -8.71 14.37
N ILE A 31 20.38 -9.61 15.15
CA ILE A 31 18.96 -9.97 15.01
C ILE A 31 18.05 -8.74 15.25
N LEU A 32 18.38 -7.91 16.25
CA LEU A 32 17.61 -6.70 16.52
C LEU A 32 17.66 -5.73 15.34
N ASN A 33 18.85 -5.50 14.77
CA ASN A 33 19.02 -4.63 13.61
C ASN A 33 18.29 -5.19 12.38
N GLU A 34 18.38 -6.50 12.12
CA GLU A 34 17.63 -7.17 11.05
C GLU A 34 16.12 -7.01 11.22
N THR A 35 15.62 -7.10 12.46
CA THR A 35 14.19 -6.92 12.76
C THR A 35 13.74 -5.49 12.44
N VAL A 36 14.53 -4.48 12.80
CA VAL A 36 14.26 -3.07 12.46
C VAL A 36 14.25 -2.87 10.95
N GLN A 37 15.24 -3.43 10.24
CA GLN A 37 15.33 -3.33 8.78
C GLN A 37 14.11 -3.96 8.10
N ARG A 38 13.74 -5.20 8.49
CA ARG A 38 12.56 -5.88 7.95
C ARG A 38 11.27 -5.11 8.22
N HIS A 39 11.15 -4.49 9.38
CA HIS A 39 9.99 -3.67 9.71
C HIS A 39 9.86 -2.47 8.77
N GLU A 40 10.97 -1.79 8.49
CA GLU A 40 11.00 -0.65 7.58
C GLU A 40 10.72 -1.06 6.13
N GLU A 41 11.31 -2.16 5.66
CA GLU A 41 11.01 -2.73 4.34
C GLU A 41 9.53 -3.08 4.20
N MET A 42 8.92 -3.67 5.25
CA MET A 42 7.50 -4.00 5.26
C MET A 42 6.62 -2.74 5.17
N LYS A 43 6.98 -1.66 5.87
CA LYS A 43 6.27 -0.37 5.78
C LYS A 43 6.34 0.21 4.37
N GLN A 44 7.51 0.20 3.76
CA GLN A 44 7.70 0.67 2.39
C GLN A 44 6.89 -0.15 1.38
N ASN A 45 6.87 -1.47 1.52
CA ASN A 45 6.08 -2.34 0.66
C ASN A 45 4.58 -2.08 0.81
N PHE A 46 4.10 -1.88 2.04
CA PHE A 46 2.70 -1.55 2.29
C PHE A 46 2.31 -0.21 1.66
N ALA A 47 3.16 0.81 1.79
CA ALA A 47 2.93 2.11 1.14
C ALA A 47 2.82 1.96 -0.40
N ARG A 48 3.74 1.23 -1.03
CA ARG A 48 3.69 0.98 -2.48
C ARG A 48 2.42 0.25 -2.91
N ILE A 49 1.98 -0.77 -2.15
CA ILE A 49 0.74 -1.49 -2.44
C ILE A 49 -0.47 -0.58 -2.30
N HIS A 50 -0.49 0.26 -1.25
CA HIS A 50 -1.56 1.21 -1.03
C HIS A 50 -1.67 2.22 -2.19
N ASP A 51 -0.53 2.74 -2.66
CA ASP A 51 -0.49 3.69 -3.77
C ASP A 51 -0.94 3.03 -5.08
N ALA A 52 -0.44 1.83 -5.40
CA ALA A 52 -0.86 1.07 -6.58
C ALA A 52 -2.37 0.74 -6.55
N LEU A 53 -2.92 0.43 -5.37
CA LEU A 53 -4.36 0.23 -5.21
C LEU A 53 -5.14 1.52 -5.48
N GLY A 54 -4.62 2.67 -5.03
CA GLY A 54 -5.19 3.98 -5.33
C GLY A 54 -5.22 4.27 -6.84
N GLU A 55 -4.14 3.97 -7.55
CA GLU A 55 -4.07 4.08 -9.01
C GLU A 55 -5.11 3.18 -9.70
N TRP A 56 -5.22 1.91 -9.27
CA TRP A 56 -6.20 0.98 -9.83
C TRP A 56 -7.64 1.42 -9.56
N GLN A 57 -7.92 1.92 -8.37
CA GLN A 57 -9.24 2.48 -8.06
C GLN A 57 -9.60 3.64 -8.98
N LEU A 58 -8.64 4.52 -9.29
CA LEU A 58 -8.84 5.60 -10.24
C LEU A 58 -9.08 5.08 -11.65
N MET A 59 -8.28 4.11 -12.11
CA MET A 59 -8.43 3.49 -13.42
C MET A 59 -9.81 2.83 -13.59
N VAL A 60 -10.29 2.12 -12.56
CA VAL A 60 -11.63 1.51 -12.57
C VAL A 60 -12.73 2.58 -12.65
N LYS A 61 -12.60 3.71 -11.94
CA LYS A 61 -13.56 4.82 -12.05
C LYS A 61 -13.64 5.36 -13.48
N TYR A 62 -12.50 5.53 -14.16
CA TYR A 62 -12.48 5.96 -15.55
C TYR A 62 -13.09 4.93 -16.50
N LEU A 63 -12.78 3.65 -16.35
CA LEU A 63 -13.38 2.60 -17.18
C LEU A 63 -14.91 2.57 -17.06
N ILE A 64 -15.44 2.74 -15.85
CA ILE A 64 -16.88 2.81 -15.62
C ILE A 64 -17.48 4.05 -16.29
N PHE A 65 -16.84 5.21 -16.14
CA PHE A 65 -17.29 6.47 -16.74
C PHE A 65 -17.30 6.40 -18.27
N ASP A 66 -16.21 5.94 -18.88
CA ASP A 66 -16.08 5.80 -20.33
C ASP A 66 -17.12 4.82 -20.89
N ARG A 67 -17.38 3.73 -20.16
CA ARG A 67 -18.45 2.79 -20.51
C ARG A 67 -19.83 3.46 -20.48
N GLU A 68 -20.08 4.34 -19.53
CA GLU A 68 -21.37 5.06 -19.48
C GLU A 68 -21.49 6.09 -20.62
N ALA A 69 -20.41 6.79 -20.94
CA ALA A 69 -20.35 7.69 -22.10
C ALA A 69 -20.67 6.96 -23.41
N THR A 70 -20.03 5.81 -23.65
CA THR A 70 -20.28 5.01 -24.86
C THR A 70 -21.71 4.45 -24.94
N ILE A 71 -22.34 4.14 -23.80
CA ILE A 71 -23.76 3.76 -23.75
C ILE A 71 -24.65 4.95 -24.17
N ARG A 72 -24.41 6.14 -23.62
CA ARG A 72 -25.17 7.35 -23.95
C ARG A 72 -25.05 7.71 -25.43
N GLU A 73 -23.84 7.68 -25.97
CA GLU A 73 -23.57 7.94 -27.39
C GLU A 73 -24.28 6.94 -28.31
N ARG A 74 -24.19 5.63 -28.00
CA ARG A 74 -24.89 4.58 -28.75
C ARG A 74 -26.40 4.83 -28.77
N ASP A 75 -26.98 5.17 -27.62
CA ASP A 75 -28.43 5.39 -27.50
C ASP A 75 -28.87 6.66 -28.24
N GLU A 76 -28.05 7.71 -28.23
CA GLU A 76 -28.27 8.90 -29.03
C GLU A 76 -28.22 8.60 -30.54
N LEU A 77 -27.22 7.85 -31.00
CA LEU A 77 -27.10 7.43 -32.40
C LEU A 77 -28.32 6.60 -32.85
N ARG A 78 -28.78 5.66 -32.01
CA ARG A 78 -29.99 4.88 -32.28
C ARG A 78 -31.23 5.75 -32.41
N ARG A 79 -31.40 6.76 -31.55
CA ARG A 79 -32.51 7.73 -31.64
C ARG A 79 -32.45 8.53 -32.94
N ARG A 80 -31.27 9.02 -33.33
CA ARG A 80 -31.09 9.77 -34.58
C ARG A 80 -31.43 8.92 -35.81
N LEU A 81 -30.96 7.67 -35.86
CA LEU A 81 -31.26 6.73 -36.95
C LEU A 81 -32.75 6.35 -37.00
N GLY A 82 -33.38 6.10 -35.85
CA GLY A 82 -34.82 5.82 -35.77
C GLY A 82 -35.70 6.99 -36.23
N ASN A 83 -35.24 8.22 -36.02
CA ASN A 83 -35.94 9.43 -36.48
C ASN A 83 -35.72 9.74 -37.98
N GLN A 84 -34.71 9.16 -38.64
CA GLN A 84 -34.46 9.35 -40.07
C GLN A 84 -35.29 8.42 -40.97
N GLY A 85 -35.94 7.40 -40.41
CA GLY A 85 -36.74 6.41 -41.15
C GLY A 85 -38.26 6.65 -41.14
N ARG A 86 -38.72 7.86 -40.82
CA ARG A 86 -40.14 8.22 -40.74
C ARG A 86 -40.46 9.45 -41.56
#